data_AF-A0A359AXX1-F1
#
_entry.id   AF-A0A359AXX1-F1
#
_cell.length_a   1.000
_cell.length_b   1.000
_cell.length_c   1.000
_cell.angle_alpha   90.00
_cell.angle_beta   90.00
_cell.angle_gamma   90.00
#
_symmetry.space_group_name_H-M   'P 1'
#
loop_
_entity.id
_entity.type
_entity.pdbx_description
1 polymer ?
#
loop_
_entity_poly.entity_id
_entity_poly.type
_entity_poly.pdbx_seq_one_letter_code
_entity_poly.pdbx_strand_id
1 'polypeptide(L)'
;ALFDAYETDLPFLKNGDKVAFTLQAIPGETFSGTVTFIDPMLDPATRTSKVRVETPNGGMRLKPGMYAGATVSAPLKQYNDEIVIPKSAVLWTGKRSIVYIKQAGTDTPAF
;
A
#
# COMPACT_ATOMS: atom_id res chain seq x y z
N ALA A 1 2.31 7.58 16.42
CA ALA A 1 1.81 6.20 16.42
C ALA A 1 2.94 5.25 16.02
N LEU A 2 2.91 4.01 16.52
CA LEU A 2 3.81 2.94 16.11
C LEU A 2 2.98 1.87 15.43
N PHE A 3 3.39 1.50 14.22
CA PHE A 3 2.81 0.41 13.43
C PHE A 3 3.83 -0.71 13.26
N ASP A 4 3.33 -1.90 13.00
CA ASP A 4 4.14 -3.06 12.65
C ASP A 4 3.97 -3.33 11.15
N ALA A 5 5.07 -3.34 10.41
CA ALA A 5 5.11 -3.66 9.00
C ALA A 5 5.81 -5.01 8.79
N TYR A 6 5.22 -5.88 7.96
CA TYR A 6 5.84 -7.14 7.60
C TYR A 6 7.07 -6.91 6.71
N GLU A 7 8.03 -7.83 6.78
CA GLU A 7 9.26 -7.80 5.97
C GLU A 7 8.98 -7.63 4.46
N THR A 8 7.91 -8.24 3.95
CA THR A 8 7.49 -8.15 2.54
C THR A 8 7.01 -6.76 2.12
N ASP A 9 6.56 -5.94 3.07
CA ASP A 9 6.01 -4.62 2.81
C ASP A 9 7.08 -3.52 2.90
N LEU A 10 8.19 -3.78 3.60
CA LEU A 10 9.29 -2.83 3.80
C LEU A 10 9.86 -2.24 2.50
N PRO A 11 10.01 -2.99 1.38
CA PRO A 11 10.51 -2.42 0.11
C PRO A 11 9.63 -1.29 -0.46
N PHE A 12 8.36 -1.24 -0.04
CA PHE A 12 7.35 -0.29 -0.48
C PHE A 12 7.19 0.90 0.46
N LEU A 13 7.79 0.87 1.64
CA LEU A 13 7.72 1.93 2.65
C LEU A 13 8.97 2.80 2.64
N LYS A 14 8.77 4.11 2.78
CA LYS A 14 9.84 5.10 2.86
C LYS A 14 9.54 6.15 3.92
N ASN A 15 10.60 6.72 4.49
CA ASN A 15 10.48 7.94 5.30
C ASN A 15 9.88 9.06 4.44
N GLY A 16 8.91 9.77 5.00
CA GLY A 16 8.14 10.80 4.30
C GLY A 16 6.83 10.31 3.68
N ASP A 17 6.58 9.00 3.61
CA ASP A 17 5.33 8.48 3.07
C ASP A 17 4.12 8.95 3.88
N LYS A 18 3.05 9.29 3.16
CA LYS A 18 1.76 9.62 3.77
C LYS A 18 1.01 8.34 4.10
N VAL A 19 0.53 8.27 5.34
CA VAL A 19 -0.18 7.12 5.89
C VAL A 19 -1.58 7.57 6.26
N ALA A 20 -2.59 6.86 5.75
CA ALA A 20 -3.96 6.97 6.23
C ALA A 20 -4.20 5.83 7.23
N PHE A 21 -4.83 6.12 8.37
CA PHE A 21 -5.14 5.09 9.36
C PHE A 21 -6.48 5.33 10.04
N THR A 22 -7.11 4.26 10.48
CA THR A 22 -8.38 4.27 11.22
C THR A 22 -8.17 3.64 12.59
N LEU A 23 -8.98 4.02 13.57
CA LEU A 23 -8.95 3.41 14.90
C LEU A 23 -10.25 2.70 15.18
N GLN A 24 -10.18 1.50 15.77
CA GLN A 24 -11.38 0.78 16.21
C GLN A 24 -12.13 1.56 17.30
N ALA A 25 -11.41 2.33 18.12
CA ALA A 25 -11.99 3.15 19.18
C ALA A 25 -12.76 4.39 18.66
N ILE A 26 -12.54 4.79 17.40
CA ILE A 26 -13.19 5.94 16.77
C ILE A 26 -13.60 5.52 15.33
N PRO A 27 -14.63 4.68 15.19
CA PRO A 27 -15.04 4.16 13.90
C PRO A 27 -15.59 5.28 12.99
N GLY A 28 -15.38 5.15 11.69
CA GLY A 28 -15.86 6.11 10.69
C GLY A 28 -14.94 7.32 10.46
N GLU A 29 -13.88 7.49 11.26
CA GLU A 29 -12.90 8.55 11.07
C GLU A 29 -11.57 8.02 10.51
N THR A 30 -11.01 8.76 9.55
CA THR A 30 -9.70 8.49 8.99
C THR A 30 -8.74 9.60 9.43
N PHE A 31 -7.59 9.18 9.92
CA PHE A 31 -6.51 10.04 10.34
C PHE A 31 -5.36 9.95 9.36
N SER A 32 -4.61 11.04 9.21
CA SER A 32 -3.44 11.08 8.34
C SER A 32 -2.18 11.31 9.17
N GLY A 33 -1.11 10.62 8.80
CA GLY A 33 0.21 10.81 9.38
C GLY A 33 1.32 10.71 8.34
N THR A 34 2.55 10.94 8.78
CA THR A 34 3.75 10.81 7.94
C THR A 34 4.71 9.84 8.61
N VAL A 35 5.29 8.91 7.83
CA VAL A 35 6.35 8.02 8.32
C VAL A 35 7.58 8.85 8.62
N THR A 36 8.04 8.84 9.88
CA THR A 36 9.24 9.57 10.30
C THR A 36 10.43 8.67 10.59
N PHE A 37 10.18 7.38 10.87
CA PHE A 37 11.23 6.41 11.11
C PHE A 37 10.75 4.99 10.82
N ILE A 38 11.61 4.18 10.22
CA ILE A 38 11.43 2.75 10.02
C ILE A 38 12.59 2.07 10.72
N ASP A 39 12.28 1.18 11.67
CA ASP A 39 13.30 0.45 12.42
C ASP A 39 14.07 -0.51 11.50
N PRO A 40 15.41 -0.43 11.41
CA PRO A 40 16.19 -1.35 10.60
C PRO A 40 16.19 -2.79 11.14
N MET A 41 15.78 -3.00 12.40
CA MET A 41 15.73 -4.32 13.02
C MET A 41 14.32 -4.92 12.94
N LEU A 42 14.27 -6.21 12.59
CA LEU A 42 13.05 -7.01 12.66
C LEU A 42 12.91 -7.62 14.06
N ASP A 43 11.68 -7.60 14.58
CA ASP A 43 11.31 -8.45 15.71
C ASP A 43 11.25 -9.92 15.24
N PRO A 44 12.11 -10.81 15.77
CA PRO A 44 12.19 -12.19 15.30
C PRO A 44 10.95 -13.02 15.64
N ALA A 45 10.17 -12.63 16.66
CA ALA A 45 8.97 -13.35 17.08
C ALA A 45 7.79 -13.06 16.13
N THR A 46 7.67 -11.83 15.66
CA THR A 46 6.55 -11.39 14.82
C THR A 46 6.91 -11.25 13.35
N ARG A 47 8.21 -11.25 13.00
CA ARG A 47 8.73 -10.96 11.64
C ARG A 47 8.25 -9.62 11.11
N THR A 48 8.20 -8.62 11.99
CA THR A 48 7.80 -7.24 11.66
C THR A 48 8.87 -6.23 12.05
N SER A 49 8.87 -5.07 11.40
CA SER A 49 9.65 -3.89 11.80
C SER A 49 8.72 -2.77 12.27
N LYS A 50 9.19 -2.01 13.26
CA LYS A 50 8.46 -0.88 13.82
C LYS A 50 8.52 0.32 12.88
N VAL A 51 7.36 0.83 12.50
CA VAL A 51 7.21 2.04 11.68
C VAL A 51 6.61 3.15 12.53
N ARG A 52 7.36 4.23 12.74
CA ARG A 52 6.92 5.42 13.46
C ARG A 52 6.24 6.38 12.50
N VAL A 53 4.99 6.72 12.84
CA VAL A 53 4.17 7.67 12.10
C VAL A 53 3.79 8.83 13.00
N GLU A 54 4.09 10.05 12.58
CA GLU A 54 3.69 11.27 13.27
C GLU A 54 2.40 11.84 12.68
N THR A 55 1.52 12.30 13.58
CA THR A 55 0.19 12.79 13.23
C THR A 55 -0.22 13.86 14.25
N PRO A 56 -0.88 14.95 13.81
CA PRO A 56 -1.46 15.92 14.73
C PRO A 56 -2.53 15.28 15.61
N ASN A 57 -2.42 15.44 16.93
CA ASN A 57 -3.40 14.93 17.89
C ASN A 57 -4.21 16.08 18.53
N GLY A 58 -4.88 16.87 17.69
CA GLY A 58 -5.72 17.97 18.13
C GLY A 58 -6.84 17.47 19.06
N GLY A 59 -7.00 18.12 20.22
CA GLY A 59 -8.01 17.72 21.21
C GLY A 59 -7.73 16.39 21.92
N MET A 60 -6.50 15.83 21.81
CA MET A 60 -6.06 14.63 22.53
C MET A 60 -6.94 13.39 22.30
N ARG A 61 -7.51 13.29 21.10
CA ARG A 61 -8.47 12.24 20.73
C ARG A 61 -7.78 10.88 20.55
N LEU A 62 -6.53 10.88 20.08
CA LEU A 62 -5.69 9.70 19.95
C LEU A 62 -5.04 9.39 21.29
N LYS A 63 -5.46 8.30 21.93
CA LYS A 63 -4.91 7.87 23.22
C LYS A 63 -3.87 6.76 23.03
N PRO A 64 -2.81 6.71 23.86
CA PRO A 64 -1.88 5.59 23.87
C PRO A 64 -2.60 4.25 24.08
N GLY A 65 -2.12 3.21 23.40
CA GLY A 65 -2.68 1.86 23.50
C GLY A 65 -3.90 1.58 22.62
N MET A 66 -4.44 2.56 21.89
CA MET A 66 -5.49 2.32 20.91
C MET A 66 -4.98 1.49 19.73
N TYR A 67 -5.81 0.55 19.27
CA TYR A 67 -5.55 -0.21 18.06
C TYR A 67 -5.86 0.63 16.81
N ALA A 68 -4.92 0.64 15.87
CA ALA A 68 -5.03 1.37 14.62
C ALA A 68 -4.61 0.49 13.43
N GLY A 69 -5.36 0.58 12.34
CA GLY A 69 -5.01 -0.04 11.06
C GLY A 69 -4.57 1.04 10.08
N ALA A 70 -3.42 0.87 9.45
CA ALA A 70 -2.85 1.83 8.51
C ALA A 70 -2.84 1.29 7.08
N THR A 71 -2.96 2.20 6.12
CA THR A 71 -2.80 1.94 4.70
C THR A 71 -1.85 2.98 4.12
N VAL A 72 -0.86 2.51 3.37
CA VAL A 72 0.13 3.34 2.70
C VAL A 72 0.00 3.12 1.19
N SER A 73 -0.04 4.22 0.44
CA SER A 73 0.00 4.18 -1.01
C SER A 73 1.45 4.22 -1.47
N ALA A 74 2.01 3.08 -1.82
CA ALA A 74 3.36 2.98 -2.33
C ALA A 74 3.36 3.08 -3.87
N PRO A 75 4.19 3.96 -4.46
CA PRO A 75 4.41 3.93 -5.90
C PRO A 75 5.15 2.65 -6.26
N LEU A 76 4.63 1.88 -7.21
CA LEU A 76 5.30 0.71 -7.75
C LEU A 76 6.62 1.17 -8.42
N LYS A 77 7.76 0.77 -7.84
CA LYS A 77 9.10 1.03 -8.40
C LYS A 77 9.26 0.26 -9.71
N GLN A 78 8.80 0.84 -10.82
CA GLN A 78 9.11 0.43 -12.22
C GLN A 78 8.25 1.16 -13.28
N TYR A 79 7.32 2.04 -12.88
CA TYR A 79 6.35 2.64 -13.82
C TYR A 79 6.90 3.66 -14.83
N ASN A 80 8.15 4.11 -14.73
CA ASN A 80 8.59 5.23 -15.57
C ASN A 80 8.82 4.85 -17.04
N ASP A 81 9.00 3.55 -17.37
CA ASP A 81 9.24 3.07 -18.73
C ASP A 81 8.49 1.76 -19.08
N GLU A 82 7.47 1.38 -18.29
CA GLU A 82 6.72 0.12 -18.49
C GLU A 82 5.29 0.35 -18.99
N ILE A 83 4.81 -0.57 -19.85
CA ILE A 83 3.43 -0.56 -20.33
C ILE A 83 2.53 -1.14 -19.24
N VAL A 84 1.54 -0.34 -18.82
CA VAL A 84 0.56 -0.72 -17.80
C VAL A 84 -0.74 -1.13 -18.46
N ILE A 85 -1.23 -2.32 -18.14
CA ILE A 85 -2.50 -2.85 -18.62
C ILE A 85 -3.36 -3.35 -17.45
N PRO A 86 -4.69 -3.34 -17.57
CA PRO A 86 -5.56 -3.98 -16.58
C PRO A 86 -5.21 -5.46 -16.42
N LYS A 87 -5.17 -5.96 -15.18
CA LYS A 87 -4.93 -7.39 -14.90
C LYS A 87 -5.91 -8.31 -15.64
N SER A 88 -7.15 -7.87 -15.80
CA SER A 88 -8.21 -8.59 -16.52
C SER A 88 -8.01 -8.65 -18.04
N ALA A 89 -7.15 -7.80 -18.62
CA ALA A 89 -6.87 -7.80 -20.05
C ALA A 89 -5.89 -8.90 -20.48
N VAL A 90 -5.16 -9.50 -19.52
CA VAL A 90 -4.19 -10.56 -19.78
C VAL A 90 -4.88 -11.91 -19.89
N LEU A 91 -4.79 -12.54 -21.06
CA LEU A 91 -5.19 -13.92 -21.26
C LEU A 91 -3.99 -14.85 -21.09
N TRP A 92 -4.09 -15.74 -20.09
CA TRP A 92 -3.07 -16.74 -19.78
C TRP A 92 -3.37 -18.02 -20.56
N THR A 93 -2.52 -18.36 -21.53
CA THR A 93 -2.69 -19.59 -22.35
C THR A 93 -1.85 -20.76 -21.83
N GLY A 94 -1.28 -20.63 -20.62
CA GLY A 94 -0.31 -21.57 -20.03
C GLY A 94 1.11 -21.41 -20.58
N LYS A 95 1.30 -21.45 -21.90
CA LYS A 95 2.62 -21.31 -22.54
C LYS A 95 3.09 -19.86 -22.68
N ARG A 96 2.15 -18.91 -22.73
CA ARG A 96 2.41 -17.48 -22.92
C ARG A 96 1.26 -16.65 -22.38
N SER A 97 1.49 -15.35 -22.30
CA SER A 97 0.50 -14.35 -21.95
C SER A 97 0.26 -13.45 -23.17
N ILE A 98 -1.01 -13.22 -23.52
CA ILE A 98 -1.39 -12.36 -24.65
C ILE A 98 -2.45 -11.35 -24.22
N VAL A 99 -2.56 -10.26 -24.97
CA VAL A 99 -3.61 -9.23 -24.83
C VAL A 99 -4.24 -8.97 -26.19
N TYR A 100 -5.53 -8.67 -26.21
CA TYR A 100 -6.23 -8.24 -27.43
C TYR A 100 -6.27 -6.72 -27.49
N ILE A 101 -5.82 -6.16 -28.62
CA ILE A 101 -5.88 -4.73 -28.88
C ILE A 101 -7.12 -4.46 -29.75
N LYS A 102 -8.02 -3.59 -29.27
CA LYS A 102 -9.18 -3.18 -30.06
C LYS A 102 -8.71 -2.39 -31.29
N GLN A 103 -9.08 -2.85 -32.48
CA GLN A 103 -8.93 -2.08 -33.71
C GLN A 103 -10.14 -1.17 -33.91
N ALA A 104 -9.91 0.03 -34.44
CA ALA A 104 -11.00 0.97 -34.73
C ALA A 104 -11.85 0.44 -35.90
N GLY A 105 -13.18 0.44 -35.72
CA GLY A 105 -14.14 -0.02 -36.74
C GLY A 105 -14.54 -1.50 -36.67
N THR A 106 -14.06 -2.24 -35.68
CA THR A 106 -14.39 -3.65 -35.47
C THR A 106 -15.09 -3.87 -34.13
N ASP A 107 -16.31 -4.40 -34.17
CA ASP A 107 -17.09 -4.77 -32.99
C ASP A 107 -16.98 -6.26 -32.63
N THR A 108 -16.39 -7.07 -33.52
CA THR A 108 -16.16 -8.49 -33.30
C THR A 108 -14.67 -8.79 -33.13
N PRO A 109 -14.28 -9.62 -32.14
CA PRO A 109 -12.90 -10.05 -32.00
C PRO A 109 -12.52 -10.98 -33.17
N ALA A 110 -11.40 -10.68 -33.81
CA ALA A 110 -10.71 -11.57 -34.75
C ALA A 110 -9.44 -12.10 -34.07
N PHE A 111 -9.18 -13.40 -34.19
CA PHE A 111 -8.10 -14.11 -33.49
C PHE A 111 -6.89 -14.35 -34.38
#